data_AF-X8DXQ6-F1
#
_entry.id   AF-X8DXQ6-F1
#
_cell.length_a   1.000
_cell.length_b   1.000
_cell.length_c   1.000
_cell.angle_alpha   90.00
_cell.angle_beta   90.00
_cell.angle_gamma   90.00
#
_symmetry.space_group_name_H-M   'P 1'
#
loop_
_entity.id
_entity.type
_entity.pdbx_description
1 polymer ?
#
loop_
_entity_poly.entity_id
_entity_poly.type
_entity_poly.pdbx_seq_one_letter_code
_entity_poly.pdbx_strand_id
1 'polypeptide(L)'
;MRVERPTAASGPVRDAMLRNRRFVTADLKSDEGRELVLRLVAKADVLIEGYRPGVTERLGLGPDDCARVNDRLIYARMTGWGQTGPAASRPVMT
;
A
#
# COMPACT_ATOMS: atom_id res chain seq x y z
N MET A 1 -9.97 3.52 -2.55
CA MET A 1 -10.25 2.20 -1.93
C MET A 1 -9.09 1.90 -0.99
N ARG A 2 -9.34 1.43 0.23
CA ARG A 2 -8.30 1.14 1.22
C ARG A 2 -8.14 -0.37 1.35
N VAL A 3 -6.91 -0.87 1.20
CA VAL A 3 -6.56 -2.27 1.42
C VAL A 3 -6.08 -2.42 2.85
N GLU A 4 -6.74 -3.28 3.61
CA GLU A 4 -6.37 -3.58 4.99
C GLU A 4 -5.93 -5.02 5.14
N ARG A 5 -5.00 -5.24 6.07
CA ARG A 5 -4.59 -6.59 6.43
C ARG A 5 -5.75 -7.31 7.16
N PRO A 6 -5.88 -8.63 7.06
CA PRO A 6 -6.80 -9.38 7.90
C PRO A 6 -6.52 -9.11 9.38
N THR A 7 -7.55 -8.72 10.13
CA THR A 7 -7.46 -8.55 11.60
C THR A 7 -8.40 -9.56 12.27
N ALA A 8 -7.98 -10.09 13.42
CA ALA A 8 -8.94 -10.72 14.33
C ALA A 8 -9.87 -9.60 14.83
N ALA A 9 -11.18 -9.77 14.65
CA ALA A 9 -12.17 -8.71 14.79
C ALA A 9 -12.03 -7.94 16.11
N SER A 10 -11.49 -6.72 16.03
CA SER A 10 -11.74 -5.68 17.02
C SER A 10 -12.91 -4.84 16.54
N GLY A 11 -13.75 -4.36 17.47
CA GLY A 11 -14.96 -3.60 17.16
C GLY A 11 -14.74 -2.40 16.23
N PRO A 12 -15.81 -1.77 15.70
CA PRO A 12 -15.70 -0.78 14.65
C PRO A 12 -14.74 0.37 15.05
N VAL A 13 -13.63 0.48 14.33
CA VAL A 13 -12.71 1.62 14.45
C VAL A 13 -13.44 2.85 13.95
N ARG A 14 -13.94 3.69 14.87
CA ARG A 14 -14.59 4.97 14.56
C ARG A 14 -13.54 6.06 14.38
N ASP A 15 -12.77 5.98 13.31
CA ASP A 15 -11.86 7.04 12.90
C ASP A 15 -12.52 7.90 11.81
N ALA A 16 -12.74 9.19 12.14
CA ALA A 16 -13.35 10.15 11.23
C ALA A 16 -12.52 10.36 9.94
N MET A 17 -11.20 10.14 9.99
CA MET A 17 -10.31 10.25 8.83
C MET A 17 -10.54 9.14 7.79
N LEU A 18 -11.21 8.05 8.19
CA LEU A 18 -11.55 6.93 7.32
C LEU A 18 -12.89 7.09 6.61
N ARG A 19 -13.63 8.18 6.90
CA ARG A 19 -14.91 8.49 6.24
C ARG A 19 -14.75 8.57 4.72
N ASN A 20 -15.80 8.20 3.99
CA ASN A 20 -15.90 8.21 2.52
C ASN A 20 -14.95 7.24 1.80
N ARG A 21 -14.31 6.31 2.52
CA ARG A 21 -13.45 5.27 1.92
C ARG A 21 -14.20 3.94 1.87
N ARG A 22 -14.07 3.23 0.74
CA ARG A 22 -14.42 1.81 0.61
C ARG A 22 -13.23 0.95 1.02
N PHE A 23 -13.48 -0.16 1.70
CA PHE A 23 -12.46 -1.06 2.24
C PHE A 23 -12.46 -2.40 1.54
N VAL A 24 -11.28 -3.01 1.45
CA VAL A 24 -11.10 -4.41 1.10
C VAL A 24 -10.05 -5.00 2.03
N THR A 25 -10.22 -6.26 2.38
CA THR A 25 -9.23 -7.00 3.14
C THR A 25 -8.42 -7.87 2.20
N ALA A 26 -7.09 -7.81 2.30
CA ALA A 26 -6.18 -8.65 1.54
C ALA A 26 -4.92 -8.95 2.36
N ASP A 27 -4.49 -10.22 2.38
CA ASP A 27 -3.16 -10.55 2.90
C ASP A 27 -2.12 -10.32 1.79
N LEU A 28 -1.37 -9.23 1.89
CA LEU A 28 -0.35 -8.89 0.89
C LEU A 28 0.84 -9.86 0.85
N LYS A 29 0.93 -10.77 1.83
CA LYS A 29 1.96 -11.83 1.85
C LYS A 29 1.54 -13.08 1.09
N SER A 30 0.25 -13.23 0.77
CA SER A 30 -0.26 -14.33 -0.03
C SER A 30 -0.25 -13.95 -1.52
N ASP A 31 -0.06 -14.93 -2.39
CA ASP A 31 -0.08 -14.69 -3.84
C ASP A 31 -1.45 -14.19 -4.29
N GLU A 32 -2.53 -14.71 -3.72
CA GLU A 32 -3.91 -14.29 -4.02
C GLU A 32 -4.17 -12.85 -3.60
N GLY A 33 -3.68 -12.45 -2.42
CA GLY A 33 -3.82 -11.08 -1.93
C GLY A 33 -3.00 -10.08 -2.76
N ARG A 34 -1.79 -10.46 -3.17
CA ARG A 34 -0.99 -9.67 -4.11
C ARG A 34 -1.70 -9.52 -5.46
N GLU A 35 -2.20 -10.61 -6.05
CA GLU A 35 -2.91 -10.57 -7.33
C GLU A 35 -4.18 -9.72 -7.25
N LEU A 36 -4.94 -9.84 -6.17
CA LEU A 36 -6.11 -9.00 -5.92
C LEU A 36 -5.74 -7.51 -5.96
N VAL A 37 -4.66 -7.11 -5.29
CA VAL A 37 -4.21 -5.71 -5.29
C VAL A 37 -3.73 -5.28 -6.68
N LEU A 38 -2.98 -6.11 -7.40
CA LEU A 38 -2.55 -5.79 -8.76
C LEU A 38 -3.76 -5.58 -9.71
N ARG A 39 -4.83 -6.37 -9.57
CA ARG A 39 -6.08 -6.17 -10.33
C ARG A 39 -6.79 -4.86 -9.99
N LEU A 40 -6.68 -4.39 -8.75
CA LEU A 40 -7.19 -3.07 -8.36
C LEU A 40 -6.31 -1.96 -8.93
N VAL A 41 -4.99 -2.12 -8.87
CA VAL A 41 -4.00 -1.18 -9.43
C VAL A 41 -4.16 -1.01 -10.93
N ALA A 42 -4.46 -2.08 -11.67
CA ALA A 42 -4.73 -2.06 -13.11
C ALA A 42 -5.87 -1.09 -13.50
N LYS A 43 -6.73 -0.69 -12.55
CA LYS A 43 -7.86 0.22 -12.76
C LYS A 43 -7.76 1.51 -11.95
N ALA A 44 -6.67 1.71 -11.21
CA ALA A 44 -6.49 2.85 -10.32
C ALA A 44 -5.72 3.96 -11.03
N ASP A 45 -6.08 5.21 -10.75
CA ASP A 45 -5.28 6.36 -11.18
C ASP A 45 -4.09 6.60 -10.23
N VAL A 46 -4.28 6.32 -8.93
CA VAL A 46 -3.30 6.62 -7.87
C VAL A 46 -3.21 5.45 -6.88
N LEU A 47 -1.99 5.04 -6.56
CA LEU A 47 -1.66 4.17 -5.44
C LEU A 47 -0.88 4.99 -4.40
N ILE A 48 -1.34 4.96 -3.14
CA ILE A 48 -0.68 5.63 -2.02
C ILE A 48 -0.19 4.57 -1.04
N GLU A 49 1.10 4.61 -0.71
CA GLU A 49 1.71 3.72 0.28
C GLU A 49 2.59 4.49 1.27
N GLY A 50 2.63 4.02 2.51
CA GLY A 50 3.40 4.61 3.60
C GLY A 50 4.25 3.59 4.33
N TYR A 51 4.67 2.53 3.64
CA TYR A 51 5.58 1.55 4.20
C TYR A 51 7.02 2.07 4.17
N ARG A 52 7.90 1.38 4.91
CA ARG A 52 9.33 1.68 4.81
C ARG A 52 9.84 1.37 3.40
N PRO A 53 10.86 2.09 2.92
CA PRO A 53 11.50 1.80 1.65
C PRO A 53 11.86 0.31 1.53
N GLY A 54 11.59 -0.30 0.37
CA GLY A 54 11.88 -1.71 0.11
C GLY A 54 10.80 -2.70 0.59
N VAL A 55 9.75 -2.27 1.30
CA VAL A 55 8.68 -3.18 1.75
C VAL A 55 7.78 -3.59 0.58
N THR A 56 7.30 -2.62 -0.21
CA THR A 56 6.35 -2.91 -1.30
C THR A 56 7.03 -3.68 -2.43
N GLU A 57 8.32 -3.45 -2.68
CA GLU A 57 9.13 -4.24 -3.61
C GLU A 57 9.24 -5.70 -3.17
N ARG A 58 9.47 -5.96 -1.88
CA ARG A 58 9.50 -7.34 -1.33
C ARG A 58 8.14 -8.03 -1.40
N LEU A 59 7.05 -7.27 -1.38
CA LEU A 59 5.69 -7.76 -1.56
C LEU A 59 5.31 -7.87 -3.06
N GLY A 60 6.20 -7.50 -3.97
CA GLY A 60 5.93 -7.51 -5.41
C GLY A 60 4.83 -6.54 -5.83
N LEU A 61 4.69 -5.44 -5.08
CA LEU A 61 3.82 -4.28 -5.30
C LEU A 61 4.68 -3.02 -5.41
N GLY A 62 5.92 -3.16 -5.88
CA GLY A 62 6.82 -2.06 -6.15
C GLY A 62 6.34 -1.23 -7.35
N PRO A 63 7.02 -0.10 -7.65
CA PRO A 63 6.63 0.78 -8.74
C PRO A 63 6.72 0.05 -10.08
N ASP A 64 7.77 -0.75 -10.27
CA ASP A 64 7.99 -1.55 -11.47
C ASP A 64 6.92 -2.64 -11.65
N ASP A 65 6.54 -3.33 -10.58
CA ASP A 65 5.47 -4.34 -10.62
C ASP A 65 4.13 -3.69 -10.98
N CYS A 66 3.83 -2.54 -10.38
CA CYS A 66 2.62 -1.79 -10.66
C CYS A 66 2.61 -1.18 -12.07
N ALA A 67 3.75 -0.69 -12.56
CA ALA A 67 3.87 -0.14 -13.91
C ALA A 67 3.64 -1.20 -14.99
N ARG A 68 3.99 -2.48 -14.74
CA ARG A 68 3.70 -3.58 -15.67
C ARG A 68 2.20 -3.81 -15.89
N VAL A 69 1.37 -3.49 -14.89
CA VAL A 69 -0.09 -3.67 -15.00
C VAL A 69 -0.82 -2.37 -15.33
N ASN A 70 -0.19 -1.21 -15.07
CA ASN A 70 -0.74 0.11 -15.35
C ASN A 70 0.37 1.17 -15.43
N ASP A 71 0.76 1.53 -16.66
CA ASP A 71 1.79 2.53 -16.95
C ASP A 71 1.34 3.99 -16.68
N ARG A 72 0.03 4.22 -16.53
CA ARG A 72 -0.57 5.53 -16.21
C ARG A 72 -0.68 5.78 -14.71
N LEU A 73 -0.35 4.79 -13.88
CA LEU A 73 -0.52 4.86 -12.43
C LEU A 73 0.41 5.90 -11.80
N ILE A 74 -0.15 6.79 -10.98
CA ILE A 74 0.63 7.64 -10.08
C ILE A 74 0.95 6.85 -8.80
N TYR A 75 2.22 6.53 -8.59
CA TYR A 75 2.69 5.82 -7.38
C TYR A 75 3.21 6.82 -6.33
N ALA A 76 2.41 7.11 -5.31
CA ALA A 76 2.73 8.06 -4.25
C ALA A 76 3.27 7.35 -3.00
N ARG A 77 4.47 7.74 -2.56
CA ARG A 77 5.14 7.19 -1.37
C ARG A 77 5.23 8.23 -0.27
N MET A 78 4.76 7.89 0.92
CA MET A 78 4.83 8.74 2.10
C MET A 78 5.76 8.12 3.14
N THR A 79 7.01 8.58 3.20
CA THR A 79 8.03 8.07 4.13
C THR A 79 8.69 9.20 4.89
N GLY A 80 8.91 9.05 6.20
CA GLY A 80 9.44 10.16 7.01
C GLY A 80 10.88 10.61 6.69
N TRP A 81 11.73 9.74 6.13
CA TRP A 81 13.11 10.10 5.73
C TRP A 81 13.36 10.06 4.21
N GLY A 82 12.31 9.88 3.41
CA GLY A 82 12.44 9.60 1.98
C GLY A 82 12.88 8.16 1.66
N GLN A 83 13.04 7.88 0.38
CA GLN A 83 13.38 6.54 -0.15
C GLN A 83 14.88 6.24 -0.13
N THR A 84 15.71 7.28 -0.08
CA THR A 84 17.17 7.19 -0.25
C THR A 84 17.89 7.91 0.88
N GLY A 85 19.16 7.56 1.11
CA GLY A 85 20.02 8.19 2.11
C GLY A 85 20.13 7.38 3.41
N PRO A 86 21.06 7.76 4.29
CA PRO A 86 21.46 6.95 5.45
C PRO A 86 20.34 6.78 6.49
N ALA A 87 19.33 7.65 6.47
CA ALA A 87 18.19 7.61 7.37
C ALA A 87 16.97 6.86 6.81
N ALA A 88 16.94 6.48 5.53
CA ALA A 88 15.75 5.94 4.86
C ALA A 88 15.18 4.68 5.54
N SER A 89 16.04 3.84 6.13
CA SER A 89 15.63 2.62 6.85
C SER A 89 15.37 2.85 8.35
N ARG A 90 15.57 4.06 8.87
CA ARG A 90 15.41 4.35 10.30
C ARG A 90 13.93 4.53 10.66
N PRO A 91 13.49 4.04 11.83
CA PRO A 91 12.15 4.32 12.32
C PRO A 91 11.94 5.83 12.52
N VAL A 92 10.74 6.30 12.19
CA VAL A 92 10.26 7.65 12.47
C VAL A 92 8.74 7.60 12.63
N MET A 93 8.22 8.42 13.53
CA MET A 93 6.78 8.53 13.76
C MET A 93 6.21 9.44 12.68
N THR A 94 5.46 8.86 11.74
CA THR A 94 4.82 9.55 10.60
C THR A 94 3.31 9.37 10.70
#